data_AF-A0A151J794-F1
#
_entry.id   AF-A0A151J794-F1
#
_cell.length_a   1.000
_cell.length_b   1.000
_cell.length_c   1.000
_cell.angle_alpha   90.00
_cell.angle_beta   90.00
_cell.angle_gamma   90.00
#
_symmetry.space_group_name_H-M   'P 1'
#
loop_
_entity.id
_entity.type
_entity.pdbx_description
1 polymer ?
#
loop_
_entity_poly.entity_id
_entity_poly.type
_entity_poly.pdbx_seq_one_letter_code
_entity_poly.pdbx_strand_id
1 'polypeptide(L)'
;SFTIIMPTFVNLQGYIIGKKFVVKEVAILRRGAILSHYIFTCPMPWRFLTKSEKYCASWLSAYHHGLQWEDGTIPYSMVKRLITMVVIDAEECDDNKTLVHVKGHEKREWLNYVLDSDNLTTETLNVDYKDIDSLHNVDVTNTMRFVKHIKNCALQNVFKIYNWWSQRQKEIMERRAVRLLSRRYDLTSTGYKYLEIGINVGPPSYVEIALGDCGHELSLSLETRKGLYEQRWNIYKMLRNEYKDNFISVGPLTIRVCTLQNNATLVHLDSSSVRMMMPETTLHRMFEFDGCIDLMFEQLVRLVDMGSMSNTRNSPISRSRTLYAIVMPSMYISSSIVSYWLYFLILTKKIGVIIDE
;
A
#
# COMPACT_ATOMS: atom_id res chain seq x y z
N SER A 1 -3.05 21.16 5.38
CA SER A 1 -2.31 19.90 5.61
C SER A 1 -3.27 18.73 5.54
N PHE A 2 -3.08 17.78 4.61
CA PHE A 2 -3.81 16.51 4.65
C PHE A 2 -3.01 15.52 5.50
N THR A 3 -3.23 15.54 6.81
CA THR A 3 -2.72 14.46 7.66
C THR A 3 -3.49 13.20 7.33
N ILE A 4 -2.82 12.18 6.77
CA ILE A 4 -3.44 10.87 6.58
C ILE A 4 -3.63 10.29 7.98
N ILE A 5 -4.83 10.44 8.53
CA ILE A 5 -5.21 9.77 9.78
C ILE A 5 -5.10 8.28 9.50
N MET A 6 -4.13 7.64 10.15
CA MET A 6 -3.85 6.24 9.93
C MET A 6 -4.77 5.40 10.82
N PRO A 7 -5.80 4.74 10.26
CA PRO A 7 -6.85 4.13 11.07
C PRO A 7 -6.37 2.87 11.78
N THR A 8 -6.96 2.62 12.93
CA THR A 8 -6.83 1.34 13.64
C THR A 8 -8.01 0.45 13.28
N PHE A 9 -7.75 -0.81 12.97
CA PHE A 9 -8.78 -1.80 12.67
C PHE A 9 -8.96 -2.71 13.87
N VAL A 10 -10.22 -2.89 14.27
CA VAL A 10 -10.57 -3.76 15.39
C VAL A 10 -11.63 -4.74 14.93
N ASN A 11 -11.39 -6.03 15.18
CA ASN A 11 -12.43 -7.03 15.08
C ASN A 11 -12.65 -7.72 16.43
N LEU A 12 -13.91 -7.94 16.76
CA LEU A 12 -14.37 -8.56 17.99
C LEU A 12 -15.12 -9.86 17.67
N GLN A 13 -14.91 -10.91 18.45
CA GLN A 13 -15.78 -12.10 18.48
C GLN A 13 -16.20 -12.37 19.93
N GLY A 14 -17.38 -12.95 20.10
CA GLY A 14 -18.01 -13.11 21.40
C GLY A 14 -19.44 -13.60 21.28
N TYR A 15 -20.18 -13.48 22.37
CA TYR A 15 -21.53 -14.03 22.51
C TYR A 15 -22.57 -12.93 22.78
N ILE A 16 -23.84 -13.26 22.61
CA ILE A 16 -24.97 -12.42 23.03
C ILE A 16 -25.57 -13.01 24.30
N ILE A 17 -25.49 -12.29 25.41
CA ILE A 17 -26.05 -12.68 26.72
C ILE A 17 -26.99 -11.56 27.17
N GLY A 18 -28.22 -11.87 27.55
CA GLY A 18 -29.19 -10.87 27.99
C GLY A 18 -29.39 -9.73 26.98
N LYS A 19 -29.35 -10.04 25.67
CA LYS A 19 -29.38 -9.08 24.55
C LYS A 19 -28.20 -8.11 24.46
N LYS A 20 -27.11 -8.38 25.18
CA LYS A 20 -25.88 -7.59 25.13
C LYS A 20 -24.75 -8.40 24.54
N PHE A 21 -23.93 -7.76 23.72
CA PHE A 21 -22.70 -8.35 23.23
C PHE A 21 -21.67 -8.46 24.35
N VAL A 22 -21.08 -9.64 24.50
CA VAL A 22 -20.00 -9.95 25.44
C VAL A 22 -18.83 -10.42 24.62
N VAL A 23 -17.76 -9.62 24.62
CA VAL A 23 -16.56 -9.94 23.87
C VAL A 23 -15.87 -11.17 24.43
N LYS A 24 -15.11 -11.87 23.60
CA LYS A 24 -14.25 -12.97 24.02
C LYS A 24 -12.90 -12.92 23.34
N GLU A 25 -12.89 -12.60 22.06
CA GLU A 25 -11.67 -12.46 21.29
C GLU A 25 -11.62 -11.06 20.68
N VAL A 26 -10.46 -10.41 20.80
CA VAL A 26 -10.21 -9.06 20.28
C VAL A 26 -8.93 -9.10 19.48
N ALA A 27 -8.97 -8.63 18.24
CA ALA A 27 -7.78 -8.41 17.44
C ALA A 27 -7.74 -6.95 16.99
N ILE A 28 -6.58 -6.32 17.20
CA ILE A 28 -6.32 -4.92 16.92
C ILE A 28 -5.14 -4.84 15.98
N LEU A 29 -5.34 -4.16 14.85
CA LEU A 29 -4.36 -4.03 13.78
C LEU A 29 -4.19 -2.56 13.41
N ARG A 30 -2.95 -2.11 13.25
CA ARG A 30 -2.64 -0.74 12.78
C ARG A 30 -1.43 -0.81 11.86
N ARG A 31 -1.47 -0.09 10.73
CA ARG A 31 -0.40 -0.09 9.71
C ARG A 31 0.02 -1.51 9.24
N GLY A 32 -0.93 -2.45 9.17
CA GLY A 32 -0.66 -3.84 8.78
C GLY A 32 0.03 -4.70 9.86
N ALA A 33 0.37 -4.12 11.01
CA ALA A 33 0.95 -4.83 12.14
C ALA A 33 -0.13 -5.16 13.20
N ILE A 34 0.00 -6.33 13.81
CA ILE A 34 -0.84 -6.73 14.94
C ILE A 34 -0.39 -5.93 16.16
N LEU A 35 -1.23 -5.03 16.64
CA LEU A 35 -0.97 -4.33 17.90
C LEU A 35 -1.28 -5.23 19.10
N SER A 36 -2.36 -5.99 19.02
CA SER A 36 -2.75 -6.93 20.07
C SER A 36 -3.73 -7.99 19.58
N HIS A 37 -3.66 -9.16 20.20
CA HIS A 37 -4.63 -10.24 20.04
C HIS A 37 -4.91 -10.86 21.42
N TYR A 38 -6.13 -10.68 21.91
CA TYR A 38 -6.55 -11.10 23.24
C TYR A 38 -7.66 -12.14 23.16
N ILE A 39 -7.57 -13.17 24.01
CA ILE A 39 -8.65 -14.13 24.27
C ILE A 39 -8.97 -14.07 25.77
N PHE A 40 -10.11 -13.50 26.10
CA PHE A 40 -10.59 -13.30 27.46
C PHE A 40 -11.39 -14.52 27.95
N THR A 41 -11.33 -14.76 29.26
CA THR A 41 -12.27 -15.67 29.92
C THR A 41 -13.67 -15.07 29.89
N CYS A 42 -14.71 -15.92 29.96
CA CYS A 42 -16.07 -15.41 30.06
C CYS A 42 -16.31 -14.74 31.41
N PRO A 43 -17.12 -13.66 31.49
CA PRO A 43 -17.38 -12.91 32.72
C PRO A 43 -18.18 -13.71 33.76
N MET A 44 -18.78 -14.84 33.36
CA MET A 44 -19.58 -15.68 34.24
C MET A 44 -19.47 -17.16 33.88
N PRO A 45 -19.63 -18.06 34.87
CA PRO A 45 -19.74 -19.50 34.64
C PRO A 45 -20.90 -19.90 33.72
N TRP A 46 -20.68 -20.89 32.85
CA TRP A 46 -21.67 -21.46 31.91
C TRP A 46 -23.00 -21.83 32.56
N ARG A 47 -22.97 -22.34 33.80
CA ARG A 47 -24.15 -22.78 34.54
C ARG A 47 -25.20 -21.68 34.73
N PHE A 48 -24.78 -20.41 34.79
CA PHE A 48 -25.66 -19.26 35.00
C PHE A 48 -26.39 -18.79 33.73
N LEU A 49 -25.99 -19.29 32.57
CA LEU A 49 -26.71 -18.99 31.33
C LEU A 49 -28.07 -19.68 31.31
N THR A 50 -29.07 -18.97 30.78
CA THR A 50 -30.37 -19.54 30.44
C THR A 50 -30.24 -20.61 29.36
N LYS A 51 -31.27 -21.44 29.19
CA LYS A 51 -31.27 -22.50 28.17
C LYS A 51 -31.09 -21.94 26.75
N SER A 52 -31.71 -20.80 26.45
CA SER A 52 -31.59 -20.15 25.13
C SER A 52 -30.21 -19.56 24.90
N GLU A 53 -29.59 -18.94 25.91
CA GLU A 53 -28.22 -18.42 25.82
C GLU A 53 -27.20 -19.54 25.61
N LYS A 54 -27.34 -20.66 26.33
CA LYS A 54 -26.50 -21.85 26.11
C LYS A 54 -26.61 -22.36 24.68
N TYR A 55 -27.83 -22.46 24.16
CA TYR A 55 -28.06 -22.87 22.77
C TYR A 55 -27.38 -21.92 21.77
N CYS A 56 -27.57 -20.61 21.93
CA CYS A 56 -26.95 -19.60 21.07
C CYS A 56 -25.42 -19.64 21.13
N ALA A 57 -24.85 -19.71 22.34
CA ALA A 57 -23.40 -19.79 22.54
C ALA A 57 -22.81 -21.07 21.93
N SER A 58 -23.46 -22.23 22.13
CA SER A 58 -23.04 -23.48 21.49
C SER A 58 -23.09 -23.39 19.97
N TRP A 59 -24.13 -22.78 19.40
CA TRP A 59 -24.25 -22.60 17.96
C TRP A 59 -23.13 -21.71 17.41
N LEU A 60 -22.87 -20.57 18.03
CA LEU A 60 -21.80 -19.65 17.64
C LEU A 60 -20.41 -20.32 17.74
N SER A 61 -20.21 -21.13 18.79
CA SER A 61 -18.97 -21.88 19.02
C SER A 61 -18.76 -22.95 17.95
N ALA A 62 -19.80 -23.70 17.58
CA ALA A 62 -19.69 -24.79 16.62
C ALA A 62 -19.66 -24.33 15.16
N TYR A 63 -20.40 -23.27 14.83
CA TYR A 63 -20.70 -22.93 13.43
C TYR A 63 -20.23 -21.55 12.98
N HIS A 64 -19.86 -20.64 13.90
CA HIS A 64 -19.46 -19.29 13.52
C HIS A 64 -17.97 -19.01 13.74
N HIS A 65 -17.51 -18.92 15.00
CA HIS A 65 -16.16 -18.42 15.32
C HIS A 65 -15.26 -19.45 16.03
N GLY A 66 -15.76 -20.62 16.44
CA GLY A 66 -14.90 -21.67 16.98
C GLY A 66 -14.33 -21.40 18.39
N LEU A 67 -14.87 -20.42 19.12
CA LEU A 67 -14.43 -20.11 20.50
C LEU A 67 -15.33 -20.91 21.44
N GLN A 68 -14.75 -21.70 22.34
CA GLN A 68 -15.48 -22.38 23.41
C GLN A 68 -15.75 -21.44 24.57
N TRP A 69 -16.71 -21.75 25.43
CA TRP A 69 -17.05 -20.88 26.58
C TRP A 69 -15.93 -20.80 27.62
N GLU A 70 -15.13 -21.84 27.75
CA GLU A 70 -14.04 -21.95 28.72
C GLU A 70 -12.71 -21.43 28.18
N ASP A 71 -12.62 -21.13 26.87
CA ASP A 71 -11.41 -20.58 26.27
C ASP A 71 -11.03 -19.22 26.86
N GLY A 72 -9.73 -18.88 26.76
CA GLY A 72 -9.17 -17.62 27.22
C GLY A 72 -8.35 -17.77 28.50
N THR A 73 -7.26 -17.01 28.58
CA THR A 73 -6.36 -16.99 29.74
C THR A 73 -6.38 -15.65 30.46
N ILE A 74 -6.96 -14.62 29.82
CA ILE A 74 -6.99 -13.25 30.34
C ILE A 74 -8.32 -13.02 31.05
N PRO A 75 -8.34 -12.63 32.34
CA PRO A 75 -9.59 -12.34 33.03
C PRO A 75 -10.42 -11.26 32.34
N TYR A 76 -11.75 -11.45 32.24
CA TYR A 76 -12.64 -10.45 31.62
C TYR A 76 -12.56 -9.06 32.28
N SER A 77 -12.21 -8.98 33.57
CA SER A 77 -12.02 -7.71 34.29
C SER A 77 -10.91 -6.83 33.70
N MET A 78 -9.99 -7.42 32.93
CA MET A 78 -8.87 -6.72 32.30
C MET A 78 -9.22 -6.04 30.97
N VAL A 79 -10.39 -6.36 30.41
CA VAL A 79 -10.80 -5.93 29.06
C VAL A 79 -10.67 -4.42 28.87
N LYS A 80 -11.26 -3.64 29.78
CA LYS A 80 -11.23 -2.17 29.68
C LYS A 80 -9.80 -1.64 29.67
N ARG A 81 -8.98 -2.08 30.64
CA ARG A 81 -7.59 -1.64 30.76
C ARG A 81 -6.76 -1.95 29.52
N LEU A 82 -6.80 -3.19 29.04
CA LEU A 82 -5.96 -3.63 27.91
C LEU A 82 -6.38 -2.99 26.58
N ILE A 83 -7.67 -2.85 26.33
CA ILE A 83 -8.14 -2.25 25.07
C ILE A 83 -7.87 -0.74 25.07
N THR A 84 -8.12 -0.02 26.17
CA THR A 84 -7.80 1.40 26.29
C THR A 84 -6.32 1.66 26.04
N MET A 85 -5.44 0.87 26.67
CA MET A 85 -3.99 1.04 26.54
C MET A 85 -3.49 0.85 25.10
N VAL A 86 -4.12 -0.05 24.33
CA VAL A 86 -3.68 -0.35 22.95
C VAL A 86 -4.30 0.62 21.94
N VAL A 87 -5.54 1.06 22.16
CA VAL A 87 -6.27 1.90 21.21
C VAL A 87 -5.99 3.39 21.43
N ILE A 88 -5.83 3.82 22.69
CA ILE A 88 -5.68 5.23 23.08
C ILE A 88 -4.23 5.53 23.49
N ASP A 89 -3.61 4.71 24.35
CA ASP A 89 -2.29 5.02 24.93
C ASP A 89 -1.10 4.59 24.04
N ALA A 90 -1.36 4.07 22.84
CA ALA A 90 -0.33 3.80 21.83
C ALA A 90 0.02 5.12 21.09
N GLU A 91 0.82 5.96 21.76
CA GLU A 91 1.21 7.31 21.35
C GLU A 91 1.63 7.46 19.87
N GLU A 92 1.11 8.50 19.21
CA GLU A 92 1.92 9.58 18.63
C GLU A 92 1.10 10.87 18.81
N CYS A 93 1.71 11.88 19.44
CA CYS A 93 1.17 13.23 19.61
C CYS A 93 0.68 13.81 18.28
N ASP A 94 -0.61 13.77 18.05
CA ASP A 94 -1.28 14.67 17.14
C ASP A 94 -2.65 14.92 17.78
N ASP A 95 -3.11 16.15 17.83
CA ASP A 95 -4.44 16.53 18.35
C ASP A 95 -5.61 15.94 17.50
N ASN A 96 -5.31 14.95 16.67
CA ASN A 96 -6.19 14.30 15.74
C ASN A 96 -6.88 13.10 16.40
N LYS A 97 -8.21 13.19 16.42
CA LYS A 97 -9.14 12.16 16.87
C LYS A 97 -8.75 10.78 16.31
N THR A 98 -8.63 9.78 17.18
CA THR A 98 -8.23 8.42 16.76
C THR A 98 -9.36 7.78 15.97
N LEU A 99 -9.12 7.47 14.69
CA LEU A 99 -10.08 6.79 13.82
C LEU A 99 -9.97 5.27 13.98
N VAL A 100 -11.06 4.63 14.39
CA VAL A 100 -11.13 3.18 14.57
C VAL A 100 -12.23 2.58 13.72
N HIS A 101 -11.88 1.63 12.86
CA HIS A 101 -12.85 0.87 12.08
C HIS A 101 -13.21 -0.44 12.79
N VAL A 102 -14.52 -0.64 12.99
CA VAL A 102 -15.07 -1.87 13.58
C VAL A 102 -16.14 -2.43 12.65
N LYS A 103 -16.16 -3.74 12.46
CA LYS A 103 -17.23 -4.42 11.74
C LYS A 103 -18.42 -4.71 12.66
N GLY A 104 -19.61 -4.27 12.28
CA GLY A 104 -20.87 -4.58 12.96
C GLY A 104 -21.26 -3.56 14.03
N HIS A 105 -22.56 -3.22 14.09
CA HIS A 105 -23.10 -2.19 14.97
C HIS A 105 -22.93 -2.53 16.45
N GLU A 106 -23.35 -3.73 16.88
CA GLU A 106 -23.31 -4.12 18.30
C GLU A 106 -21.87 -4.15 18.84
N LYS A 107 -20.91 -4.53 17.98
CA LYS A 107 -19.48 -4.55 18.30
C LYS A 107 -18.90 -3.15 18.47
N ARG A 108 -19.33 -2.20 17.63
CA ARG A 108 -18.96 -0.78 17.76
C ARG A 108 -19.56 -0.16 19.02
N GLU A 109 -20.83 -0.41 19.30
CA GLU A 109 -21.47 0.08 20.53
C GLU A 109 -20.76 -0.44 21.77
N TRP A 110 -20.42 -1.74 21.76
CA TRP A 110 -19.65 -2.33 22.83
C TRP A 110 -18.26 -1.68 22.98
N LEU A 111 -17.55 -1.43 21.87
CA LEU A 111 -16.22 -0.81 21.91
C LEU A 111 -16.28 0.62 22.48
N ASN A 112 -17.27 1.41 22.04
CA ASN A 112 -17.50 2.75 22.55
C ASN A 112 -17.80 2.74 24.06
N TYR A 113 -18.64 1.80 24.51
CA TYR A 113 -18.94 1.65 25.93
C TYR A 113 -17.70 1.30 26.78
N VAL A 114 -16.79 0.47 26.25
CA VAL A 114 -15.56 0.09 26.95
C VAL A 114 -14.56 1.23 27.02
N LEU A 115 -14.37 1.95 25.91
CA LEU A 115 -13.36 2.99 25.79
C LEU A 115 -13.79 4.33 26.41
N ASP A 116 -15.08 4.66 26.37
CA ASP A 116 -15.69 5.82 27.04
C ASP A 116 -14.87 7.11 26.87
N SER A 117 -14.54 7.45 25.62
CA SER A 117 -13.63 8.56 25.28
C SER A 117 -14.16 9.39 24.12
N ASP A 118 -14.20 10.71 24.31
CA ASP A 118 -14.66 11.69 23.31
C ASP A 118 -13.66 11.88 22.15
N ASN A 119 -12.39 11.49 22.36
CA ASN A 119 -11.30 11.59 21.39
C ASN A 119 -11.26 10.42 20.39
N LEU A 120 -12.29 9.58 20.39
CA LEU A 120 -12.40 8.39 19.55
C LEU A 120 -13.50 8.59 18.48
N THR A 121 -13.14 8.48 17.21
CA THR A 121 -14.13 8.29 16.13
C THR A 121 -14.14 6.82 15.78
N THR A 122 -15.14 6.08 16.26
CA THR A 122 -15.40 4.76 15.72
C THR A 122 -16.25 4.87 14.47
N GLU A 123 -15.94 4.10 13.43
CA GLU A 123 -16.78 3.95 12.25
C GLU A 123 -17.19 2.49 12.08
N THR A 124 -18.47 2.28 11.78
CA THR A 124 -18.96 0.93 11.43
C THR A 124 -18.67 0.69 9.96
N LEU A 125 -17.90 -0.35 9.66
CA LEU A 125 -17.83 -0.88 8.31
C LEU A 125 -19.12 -1.68 8.06
N ASN A 126 -20.12 -1.01 7.46
CA ASN A 126 -21.46 -1.53 7.23
C ASN A 126 -21.60 -2.22 5.86
N VAL A 127 -20.56 -2.92 5.43
CA VAL A 127 -20.53 -3.55 4.11
C VAL A 127 -20.97 -5.01 4.27
N ASP A 128 -22.17 -5.32 3.78
CA ASP A 128 -22.51 -6.69 3.42
C ASP A 128 -21.53 -7.15 2.35
N TYR A 129 -20.79 -8.20 2.69
CA TYR A 129 -19.67 -8.73 1.94
C TYR A 129 -20.13 -9.41 0.65
N LYS A 130 -20.60 -8.65 -0.34
CA LYS A 130 -20.89 -9.20 -1.68
C LYS A 130 -19.62 -9.61 -2.42
N ASP A 131 -18.44 -9.16 -1.98
CA ASP A 131 -17.14 -9.46 -2.57
C ASP A 131 -16.30 -10.49 -1.77
N ILE A 132 -16.89 -11.22 -0.81
CA ILE A 132 -16.15 -12.24 -0.05
C ILE A 132 -15.61 -13.37 -0.94
N ASP A 133 -16.24 -13.63 -2.09
CA ASP A 133 -15.75 -14.63 -3.04
C ASP A 133 -14.35 -14.28 -3.57
N SER A 134 -13.99 -12.99 -3.64
CA SER A 134 -12.63 -12.55 -3.96
C SER A 134 -11.65 -12.66 -2.77
N LEU A 135 -12.13 -12.50 -1.53
CA LEU A 135 -11.34 -12.61 -0.30
C LEU A 135 -11.08 -14.06 0.13
N HIS A 136 -11.81 -15.03 -0.40
CA HIS A 136 -11.51 -16.46 -0.23
C HIS A 136 -10.22 -16.89 -0.95
N ASN A 137 -9.77 -16.10 -1.94
CA ASN A 137 -8.55 -16.35 -2.71
C ASN A 137 -7.34 -15.53 -2.25
N VAL A 138 -7.49 -14.62 -1.28
CA VAL A 138 -6.34 -13.91 -0.69
C VAL A 138 -5.65 -14.89 0.25
N ASP A 139 -4.59 -15.50 -0.28
CA ASP A 139 -3.84 -16.55 0.37
C ASP A 139 -3.30 -16.08 1.72
N VAL A 140 -3.82 -16.67 2.80
CA VAL A 140 -3.40 -16.41 4.19
C VAL A 140 -2.13 -17.23 4.50
N THR A 141 -1.35 -17.61 3.47
CA THR A 141 -0.21 -18.54 3.57
C THR A 141 0.85 -18.12 4.58
N ASN A 142 0.94 -16.82 4.90
CA ASN A 142 1.98 -16.29 5.79
C ASN A 142 1.49 -15.76 7.15
N THR A 143 0.22 -15.93 7.53
CA THR A 143 -0.23 -15.50 8.87
C THR A 143 -0.17 -16.67 9.85
N MET A 144 0.76 -16.58 10.81
CA MET A 144 1.03 -17.54 11.88
C MET A 144 -0.24 -18.27 12.36
N ARG A 145 -0.29 -19.58 12.09
CA ARG A 145 -1.36 -20.48 12.52
C ARG A 145 -1.34 -20.63 14.04
N PHE A 146 -2.16 -19.87 14.76
CA PHE A 146 -2.50 -20.21 16.15
C PHE A 146 -3.44 -21.42 16.16
N VAL A 147 -3.03 -22.43 16.93
CA VAL A 147 -3.27 -23.87 16.75
C VAL A 147 -4.72 -24.37 17.00
N LYS A 148 -5.76 -23.53 17.18
CA LYS A 148 -7.11 -24.04 17.50
C LYS A 148 -8.33 -23.39 16.84
N HIS A 149 -8.23 -22.21 16.19
CA HIS A 149 -9.41 -21.48 15.69
C HIS A 149 -9.33 -21.27 14.17
N ILE A 150 -9.90 -22.22 13.41
CA ILE A 150 -9.63 -22.37 11.97
C ILE A 150 -10.48 -21.43 11.10
N LYS A 151 -11.67 -20.98 11.56
CA LYS A 151 -12.61 -20.18 10.75
C LYS A 151 -13.17 -18.98 11.52
N ASN A 152 -13.15 -17.81 10.88
CA ASN A 152 -13.75 -16.55 11.33
C ASN A 152 -13.29 -16.04 12.71
N CYS A 153 -12.07 -16.37 13.14
CA CYS A 153 -11.50 -15.77 14.36
C CYS A 153 -11.30 -14.26 14.19
N ALA A 154 -11.17 -13.54 15.30
CA ALA A 154 -11.04 -12.09 15.25
C ALA A 154 -9.82 -11.64 14.47
N LEU A 155 -8.69 -12.35 14.62
CA LEU A 155 -7.44 -12.02 13.95
C LEU A 155 -7.53 -12.16 12.42
N GLN A 156 -8.07 -13.27 11.93
CA GLN A 156 -8.27 -13.44 10.48
C GLN A 156 -9.19 -12.37 9.91
N ASN A 157 -10.27 -12.04 10.62
CA ASN A 157 -11.23 -11.05 10.15
C ASN A 157 -10.65 -9.63 10.12
N VAL A 158 -9.82 -9.25 11.10
CA VAL A 158 -9.20 -7.92 11.09
C VAL A 158 -8.22 -7.77 9.93
N PHE A 159 -7.46 -8.81 9.58
CA PHE A 159 -6.61 -8.80 8.38
C PHE A 159 -7.41 -8.73 7.09
N LYS A 160 -8.52 -9.47 6.97
CA LYS A 160 -9.43 -9.36 5.81
C LYS A 160 -9.95 -7.94 5.63
N ILE A 161 -10.36 -7.30 6.73
CA ILE A 161 -10.84 -5.91 6.72
C ILE A 161 -9.71 -4.96 6.29
N TYR A 162 -8.52 -5.10 6.86
CA TYR A 162 -7.37 -4.26 6.52
C TYR A 162 -6.96 -4.39 5.06
N ASN A 163 -6.86 -5.62 4.54
CA ASN A 163 -6.49 -5.87 3.15
C ASN A 163 -7.51 -5.27 2.20
N TRP A 164 -8.81 -5.45 2.48
CA TRP A 164 -9.90 -4.84 1.70
C TRP A 164 -9.81 -3.30 1.71
N TRP A 165 -9.63 -2.71 2.89
CA TRP A 165 -9.51 -1.26 3.02
C TRP A 165 -8.28 -0.73 2.27
N SER A 166 -7.13 -1.41 2.42
CA SER A 166 -5.87 -1.03 1.77
C SER A 166 -5.98 -1.07 0.25
N GLN A 167 -6.63 -2.11 -0.29
CA GLN A 167 -6.87 -2.22 -1.72
C GLN A 167 -7.78 -1.09 -2.23
N ARG A 168 -8.86 -0.80 -1.49
CA ARG A 168 -9.80 0.27 -1.87
C ARG A 168 -9.18 1.66 -1.78
N GLN A 169 -8.30 1.90 -0.81
CA GLN A 169 -7.53 3.14 -0.77
C GLN A 169 -6.63 3.28 -1.99
N LYS A 170 -5.94 2.20 -2.40
CA LYS A 170 -5.12 2.20 -3.61
C LYS A 170 -5.95 2.54 -4.87
N GLU A 171 -7.12 1.93 -5.04
CA GLU A 171 -8.02 2.23 -6.16
C GLU A 171 -8.53 3.67 -6.15
N ILE A 172 -8.89 4.20 -4.97
CA ILE A 172 -9.34 5.60 -4.82
C ILE A 172 -8.20 6.55 -5.14
N MET A 173 -6.99 6.26 -4.68
CA MET A 173 -5.80 7.05 -4.97
C MET A 173 -5.48 7.04 -6.47
N GLU A 174 -5.53 5.89 -7.12
CA GLU A 174 -5.34 5.77 -8.58
C GLU A 174 -6.37 6.61 -9.35
N ARG A 175 -7.64 6.60 -8.94
CA ARG A 175 -8.70 7.41 -9.57
C ARG A 175 -8.58 8.92 -9.31
N ARG A 176 -7.98 9.31 -8.18
CA ARG A 176 -7.79 10.72 -7.80
C ARG A 176 -6.50 11.31 -8.33
N ALA A 177 -5.53 10.47 -8.69
CA ALA A 177 -4.27 10.94 -9.23
C ALA A 177 -4.49 11.46 -10.66
N VAL A 178 -4.07 12.69 -10.90
CA VAL A 178 -4.09 13.29 -12.24
C VAL A 178 -2.70 13.17 -12.82
N ARG A 179 -2.61 12.58 -14.03
CA ARG A 179 -1.36 12.54 -14.79
C ARG A 179 -1.02 13.96 -15.24
N LEU A 180 -0.10 14.61 -14.55
CA LEU A 180 0.27 15.99 -14.88
C LEU A 180 1.27 16.04 -16.03
N LEU A 181 2.20 15.10 -16.05
CA LEU A 181 3.23 15.01 -17.08
C LEU A 181 3.46 13.57 -17.46
N SER A 182 3.73 13.35 -18.74
CA SER A 182 4.36 12.15 -19.22
C SER A 182 5.37 12.47 -20.31
N ARG A 183 6.43 11.67 -20.37
CA ARG A 183 7.38 11.72 -21.47
C ARG A 183 7.60 10.34 -22.03
N ARG A 184 7.45 10.26 -23.35
CA ARG A 184 7.70 9.08 -24.15
C ARG A 184 9.13 9.11 -24.68
N TYR A 185 9.84 8.00 -24.48
CA TYR A 185 11.19 7.76 -24.99
C TYR A 185 11.14 6.61 -25.98
N ASP A 186 11.43 6.91 -27.24
CA ASP A 186 11.40 5.91 -28.29
C ASP A 186 12.56 4.91 -28.10
N LEU A 187 12.22 3.64 -27.97
CA LEU A 187 13.20 2.55 -27.85
C LEU A 187 13.64 2.03 -29.22
N THR A 188 12.90 2.39 -30.27
CA THR A 188 13.14 1.98 -31.66
C THR A 188 13.18 3.22 -32.55
N SER A 189 13.90 3.17 -33.68
CA SER A 189 13.98 4.28 -34.64
C SER A 189 12.61 4.68 -35.22
N THR A 190 11.73 3.69 -35.30
CA THR A 190 10.34 3.78 -35.76
C THR A 190 9.37 4.25 -34.67
N GLY A 191 9.82 4.37 -33.42
CA GLY A 191 9.00 4.84 -32.28
C GLY A 191 7.87 3.89 -31.84
N TYR A 192 7.63 2.76 -32.51
CA TYR A 192 6.52 1.85 -32.16
C TYR A 192 6.66 1.25 -30.76
N LYS A 193 7.90 0.98 -30.33
CA LYS A 193 8.23 0.68 -28.94
C LYS A 193 8.75 1.90 -28.23
N TYR A 194 8.23 2.12 -27.05
CA TYR A 194 8.58 3.26 -26.23
C TYR A 194 8.55 2.93 -24.74
N LEU A 195 9.34 3.69 -23.99
CA LEU A 195 9.27 3.76 -22.55
C LEU A 195 8.57 5.08 -22.20
N GLU A 196 7.49 5.02 -21.45
CA GLU A 196 6.81 6.21 -20.95
C GLU A 196 7.05 6.34 -19.44
N ILE A 197 7.40 7.55 -19.02
CA ILE A 197 7.53 7.90 -17.60
C ILE A 197 6.54 9.02 -17.33
N GLY A 198 5.56 8.74 -16.47
CA GLY A 198 4.52 9.65 -16.05
C GLY A 198 4.65 10.06 -14.58
N ILE A 199 4.30 11.30 -14.27
CA ILE A 199 4.11 11.76 -12.89
C ILE A 199 2.61 11.93 -12.65
N ASN A 200 2.09 11.11 -11.76
CA ASN A 200 0.71 11.16 -11.31
C ASN A 200 0.67 11.92 -9.98
N VAL A 201 0.00 13.07 -9.98
CA VAL A 201 -0.14 13.90 -8.79
C VAL A 201 -1.47 13.65 -8.13
N GLY A 202 -1.39 13.22 -6.88
CA GLY A 202 -2.50 12.96 -5.97
C GLY A 202 -1.96 12.77 -4.56
N PRO A 203 -2.81 12.44 -3.58
CA PRO A 203 -2.35 12.02 -2.27
C PRO A 203 -2.31 10.49 -2.19
N PRO A 204 -1.13 9.83 -2.17
CA PRO A 204 0.21 10.27 -2.55
C PRO A 204 0.42 10.40 -4.07
N SER A 205 1.41 11.21 -4.44
CA SER A 205 1.87 11.37 -5.81
C SER A 205 2.87 10.26 -6.11
N TYR A 206 2.82 9.70 -7.31
CA TYR A 206 3.67 8.59 -7.70
C TYR A 206 4.15 8.72 -9.15
N VAL A 207 5.26 8.04 -9.43
CA VAL A 207 5.80 7.92 -10.79
C VAL A 207 5.28 6.62 -11.37
N GLU A 208 4.67 6.72 -12.54
CA GLU A 208 4.28 5.58 -13.35
C GLU A 208 5.30 5.36 -14.46
N ILE A 209 5.66 4.11 -14.67
CA ILE A 209 6.58 3.70 -15.71
C ILE A 209 5.86 2.66 -16.54
N ALA A 210 5.87 2.82 -17.85
CA ALA A 210 5.23 1.87 -18.72
C ALA A 210 6.04 1.62 -19.99
N LEU A 211 5.98 0.37 -20.46
CA LEU A 211 6.51 -0.02 -21.76
C LEU A 211 5.35 -0.11 -22.74
N GLY A 212 5.42 0.62 -23.84
CA GLY A 212 4.38 0.66 -24.84
C GLY A 212 4.78 -0.02 -26.16
N ASP A 213 3.79 -0.61 -26.83
CA ASP A 213 3.89 -1.21 -28.16
C ASP A 213 2.56 -1.05 -28.92
N CYS A 214 2.52 -0.25 -29.98
CA CYS A 214 1.38 -0.13 -30.92
C CYS A 214 -0.04 -0.17 -30.30
N GLY A 215 -0.26 0.51 -29.17
CA GLY A 215 -1.56 0.59 -28.47
C GLY A 215 -1.72 -0.36 -27.27
N HIS A 216 -0.74 -1.21 -27.00
CA HIS A 216 -0.62 -1.98 -25.76
C HIS A 216 0.40 -1.32 -24.83
N GLU A 217 0.07 -1.22 -23.55
CA GLU A 217 0.93 -0.62 -22.53
C GLU A 217 1.07 -1.60 -21.37
N LEU A 218 2.33 -1.86 -21.00
CA LEU A 218 2.72 -2.69 -19.87
C LEU A 218 3.24 -1.76 -18.77
N SER A 219 2.36 -1.40 -17.83
CA SER A 219 2.74 -0.63 -16.65
C SER A 219 3.61 -1.48 -15.72
N LEU A 220 4.75 -0.92 -15.33
CA LEU A 220 5.72 -1.52 -14.42
C LEU A 220 5.70 -0.73 -13.10
N SER A 221 5.45 -1.43 -11.99
CA SER A 221 5.69 -0.84 -10.68
C SER A 221 7.18 -0.54 -10.49
N LEU A 222 7.51 0.39 -9.59
CA LEU A 222 8.90 0.72 -9.28
C LEU A 222 9.68 -0.51 -8.81
N GLU A 223 9.05 -1.39 -8.02
CA GLU A 223 9.63 -2.65 -7.56
C GLU A 223 9.91 -3.61 -8.72
N THR A 224 8.94 -3.80 -9.62
CA THR A 224 9.11 -4.67 -10.79
C THR A 224 10.20 -4.13 -11.73
N ARG A 225 10.28 -2.80 -11.92
CA ARG A 225 11.35 -2.18 -12.71
C ARG A 225 12.73 -2.42 -12.08
N LYS A 226 12.87 -2.18 -10.77
CA LYS A 226 14.13 -2.42 -10.04
C LYS A 226 14.55 -3.87 -10.14
N GLY A 227 13.63 -4.81 -9.88
CA GLY A 227 13.92 -6.23 -10.01
C GLY A 227 14.30 -6.64 -11.44
N LEU A 228 13.70 -6.01 -12.46
CA LEU A 228 14.03 -6.27 -13.87
C LEU A 228 15.48 -5.84 -14.17
N TYR A 229 15.89 -4.68 -13.66
CA TYR A 229 17.26 -4.19 -13.79
C TYR A 229 18.27 -5.05 -13.01
N GLU A 230 17.95 -5.46 -11.79
CA GLU A 230 18.80 -6.37 -11.00
C GLU A 230 19.01 -7.71 -11.73
N GLN A 231 17.99 -8.20 -12.43
CA GLN A 231 18.07 -9.41 -13.24
C GLN A 231 18.76 -9.22 -14.60
N ARG A 232 19.22 -8.01 -14.97
CA ARG A 232 19.81 -7.71 -16.30
C ARG A 232 20.89 -8.71 -16.73
N TRP A 233 21.77 -9.11 -15.81
CA TRP A 233 22.88 -10.03 -16.10
C TRP A 233 22.39 -11.45 -16.37
N ASN A 234 21.37 -11.89 -15.63
CA ASN A 234 20.74 -13.19 -15.84
C ASN A 234 19.97 -13.20 -17.17
N ILE A 235 19.32 -12.09 -17.53
CA ILE A 235 18.66 -11.93 -18.82
C ILE A 235 19.67 -11.97 -19.97
N TYR A 236 20.84 -11.33 -19.85
CA TYR A 236 21.89 -11.42 -20.86
C TYR A 236 22.48 -12.83 -20.98
N LYS A 237 22.67 -13.54 -19.86
CA LYS A 237 23.03 -14.97 -19.91
C LYS A 237 21.96 -15.79 -20.62
N MET A 238 20.69 -15.49 -20.38
CA MET A 238 19.57 -16.19 -21.03
C MET A 238 19.54 -15.93 -22.53
N LEU A 239 19.83 -14.70 -22.97
CA LEU A 239 20.00 -14.34 -24.38
C LEU A 239 21.16 -15.06 -25.07
N ARG A 240 22.23 -15.40 -24.32
CA ARG A 240 23.38 -16.18 -24.81
C ARG A 240 23.21 -17.70 -24.68
N ASN A 241 22.05 -18.18 -24.23
CA ASN A 241 21.81 -19.59 -23.87
C ASN A 241 22.76 -20.15 -22.80
N GLU A 242 23.29 -19.28 -21.93
CA GLU A 242 24.18 -19.62 -20.81
C GLU A 242 23.43 -19.71 -19.46
N TYR A 243 22.13 -19.43 -19.46
CA TYR A 243 21.27 -19.49 -18.28
C TYR A 243 20.57 -20.86 -18.19
N LYS A 244 20.54 -21.44 -16.99
CA LYS A 244 20.07 -22.83 -16.79
C LYS A 244 18.56 -22.98 -16.92
N ASP A 245 17.81 -21.93 -16.61
CA ASP A 245 16.34 -21.93 -16.63
C ASP A 245 15.80 -21.28 -17.90
N ASN A 246 14.57 -21.65 -18.27
CA ASN A 246 13.91 -21.14 -19.48
C ASN A 246 13.17 -19.81 -19.28
N PHE A 247 13.10 -19.31 -18.04
CA PHE A 247 12.42 -18.07 -17.70
C PHE A 247 13.00 -17.43 -16.45
N ILE A 248 12.76 -16.13 -16.28
CA ILE A 248 13.09 -15.35 -15.08
C ILE A 248 11.81 -14.69 -14.58
N SER A 249 11.48 -14.83 -13.30
CA SER A 249 10.34 -14.16 -12.68
C SER A 249 10.77 -12.94 -11.87
N VAL A 250 10.12 -11.80 -12.10
CA VAL A 250 10.30 -10.56 -11.36
C VAL A 250 8.94 -10.06 -10.90
N GLY A 251 8.56 -10.38 -9.65
CA GLY A 251 7.23 -10.07 -9.13
C GLY A 251 6.13 -10.67 -10.02
N PRO A 252 5.19 -9.87 -10.55
CA PRO A 252 4.15 -10.34 -11.46
C PRO A 252 4.62 -10.57 -12.91
N LEU A 253 5.87 -10.22 -13.24
CA LEU A 253 6.41 -10.29 -14.59
C LEU A 253 7.22 -11.57 -14.81
N THR A 254 6.99 -12.26 -15.93
CA THR A 254 7.78 -13.40 -16.38
C THR A 254 8.52 -13.05 -17.66
N ILE A 255 9.82 -13.34 -17.70
CA ILE A 255 10.70 -13.02 -18.81
C ILE A 255 11.10 -14.32 -19.50
N ARG A 256 10.96 -14.37 -20.82
CA ARG A 256 11.38 -15.51 -21.65
C ARG A 256 12.17 -15.03 -22.86
N VAL A 257 13.02 -15.89 -23.39
CA VAL A 257 13.73 -15.64 -24.65
C VAL A 257 13.20 -16.60 -25.71
N CYS A 258 12.90 -16.08 -26.90
CA CYS A 258 12.48 -16.86 -28.04
C CYS A 258 13.40 -16.57 -29.22
N THR A 259 13.91 -17.63 -29.87
CA THR A 259 14.66 -17.50 -31.12
C THR A 259 13.72 -17.77 -32.27
N LEU A 260 13.61 -16.83 -33.21
CA LEU A 260 12.81 -16.97 -34.41
C LEU A 260 13.55 -17.78 -35.49
N GLN A 261 12.82 -18.25 -36.50
CA GLN A 261 13.36 -19.04 -37.62
C GLN A 261 14.47 -18.34 -38.42
N ASN A 262 14.54 -17.00 -38.35
CA ASN A 262 15.57 -16.18 -38.98
C ASN A 262 16.79 -15.92 -38.07
N ASN A 263 16.96 -16.70 -37.00
CA ASN A 263 17.97 -16.52 -35.94
C ASN A 263 17.88 -15.19 -35.18
N ALA A 264 16.77 -14.45 -35.28
CA ALA A 264 16.55 -13.27 -34.46
C ALA A 264 16.07 -13.67 -33.05
N THR A 265 16.72 -13.14 -32.03
CA THR A 265 16.36 -13.38 -30.62
C THR A 265 15.44 -12.28 -30.11
N LEU A 266 14.28 -12.68 -29.57
CA LEU A 266 13.31 -11.79 -28.95
C LEU A 266 13.17 -12.10 -27.46
N VAL A 267 12.96 -11.05 -26.67
CA VAL A 267 12.63 -11.13 -25.25
C VAL A 267 11.13 -10.90 -25.08
N HIS A 268 10.48 -11.83 -24.39
CA HIS A 268 9.08 -11.76 -24.02
C HIS A 268 8.99 -11.30 -22.57
N LEU A 269 8.22 -10.25 -22.33
CA LEU A 269 7.83 -9.75 -21.01
C LEU A 269 6.34 -10.06 -20.85
N ASP A 270 6.03 -11.07 -20.05
CA ASP A 270 4.69 -11.57 -19.81
C ASP A 270 4.18 -11.12 -18.44
N SER A 271 3.09 -10.36 -18.42
CA SER A 271 2.26 -10.09 -17.24
C SER A 271 0.94 -10.87 -17.34
N SER A 272 0.11 -10.83 -16.30
CA SER A 272 -1.19 -11.52 -16.26
C SER A 272 -2.16 -11.07 -17.37
N SER A 273 -2.03 -9.84 -17.86
CA SER A 273 -2.93 -9.23 -18.84
C SER A 273 -2.27 -8.78 -20.14
N VAL A 274 -0.94 -8.64 -20.17
CA VAL A 274 -0.20 -8.06 -21.30
C VAL A 274 1.07 -8.85 -21.57
N ARG A 275 1.31 -9.19 -22.83
CA ARG A 275 2.57 -9.76 -23.32
C ARG A 275 3.24 -8.76 -24.23
N MET A 276 4.50 -8.45 -23.97
CA MET A 276 5.31 -7.56 -24.80
C MET A 276 6.54 -8.29 -25.31
N MET A 277 6.76 -8.28 -26.63
CA MET A 277 7.94 -8.88 -27.26
C MET A 277 8.87 -7.80 -27.76
N MET A 278 10.18 -7.89 -27.56
CA MET A 278 11.13 -6.92 -28.11
C MET A 278 12.46 -7.56 -28.49
N PRO A 279 13.18 -7.01 -29.48
CA PRO A 279 14.51 -7.50 -29.81
C PRO A 279 15.51 -7.14 -28.70
N GLU A 280 16.59 -7.91 -28.61
CA GLU A 280 17.68 -7.68 -27.64
C GLU A 280 18.19 -6.23 -27.66
N THR A 281 18.35 -5.63 -28.84
CA THR A 281 18.81 -4.25 -28.99
C THR A 281 17.88 -3.22 -28.36
N THR A 282 16.56 -3.45 -28.39
CA THR A 282 15.57 -2.59 -27.72
C THR A 282 15.61 -2.77 -26.21
N LEU A 283 15.79 -4.00 -25.72
CA LEU A 283 15.97 -4.26 -24.30
C LEU A 283 17.22 -3.58 -23.73
N HIS A 284 18.34 -3.60 -24.47
CA HIS A 284 19.55 -2.88 -24.08
C HIS A 284 19.30 -1.38 -23.93
N ARG A 285 18.67 -0.76 -24.94
CA ARG A 285 18.30 0.67 -24.88
C ARG A 285 17.41 0.97 -23.68
N MET A 286 16.47 0.09 -23.36
CA MET A 286 15.61 0.23 -22.18
C MET A 286 16.43 0.26 -20.88
N PHE A 287 17.41 -0.64 -20.72
CA PHE A 287 18.30 -0.65 -19.54
C PHE A 287 19.27 0.53 -19.50
N GLU A 288 19.68 1.08 -20.64
CA GLU A 288 20.49 2.31 -20.68
C GLU A 288 19.76 3.51 -20.09
N PHE A 289 18.41 3.55 -20.19
CA PHE A 289 17.61 4.61 -19.57
C PHE A 289 17.59 4.54 -18.03
N ASP A 290 17.88 3.39 -17.40
CA ASP A 290 17.89 3.29 -15.92
C ASP A 290 18.96 4.17 -15.30
N GLY A 291 20.17 4.24 -15.88
CA GLY A 291 21.23 5.13 -15.39
C GLY A 291 20.83 6.62 -15.45
N CYS A 292 20.05 7.01 -16.48
CA CYS A 292 19.49 8.36 -16.57
C CYS A 292 18.40 8.60 -15.52
N ILE A 293 17.58 7.60 -15.21
CA ILE A 293 16.49 7.71 -14.24
C ILE A 293 17.02 7.78 -12.81
N ASP A 294 18.00 6.94 -12.47
CA ASP A 294 18.64 6.93 -11.15
C ASP A 294 19.38 8.26 -10.89
N LEU A 295 20.11 8.77 -11.88
CA LEU A 295 20.77 10.08 -11.80
C LEU A 295 19.74 11.21 -11.58
N MET A 296 18.61 11.17 -12.29
CA MET A 296 17.55 12.16 -12.12
C MET A 296 16.88 12.07 -10.75
N PHE A 297 16.66 10.87 -10.24
CA PHE A 297 16.07 10.66 -8.91
C PHE A 297 16.99 11.14 -7.79
N GLU A 298 18.29 10.81 -7.85
CA GLU A 298 19.31 11.31 -6.92
C GLU A 298 19.43 12.84 -6.92
N GLN A 299 19.39 13.47 -8.10
CA GLN A 299 19.40 14.94 -8.21
C GLN A 299 18.13 15.56 -7.61
N LEU A 300 16.97 14.93 -7.81
CA LEU A 300 15.70 15.38 -7.24
C LEU A 300 15.72 15.31 -5.70
N VAL A 301 16.20 14.20 -5.13
CA VAL A 301 16.33 14.02 -3.68
C VAL A 301 17.28 15.08 -3.07
N ARG A 302 18.46 15.27 -3.67
CA ARG A 302 19.42 16.29 -3.18
C ARG A 302 18.89 17.72 -3.25
N LEU A 303 18.05 18.05 -4.24
CA LEU A 303 17.42 19.37 -4.36
C LEU A 303 16.31 19.58 -3.32
N VAL A 304 15.57 18.52 -3.00
CA VAL A 304 14.59 18.53 -1.90
C VAL A 304 15.30 18.75 -0.56
N ASP A 305 16.44 18.08 -0.35
CA ASP A 305 17.24 18.17 0.87
C ASP A 305 18.00 19.50 1.01
N MET A 306 18.51 20.08 -0.08
CA MET A 306 19.09 21.43 -0.05
C MET A 306 18.02 22.52 0.21
N GLY A 307 16.78 22.26 -0.20
CA GLY A 307 15.64 23.14 0.06
C GLY A 307 15.21 23.18 1.53
N SER A 308 15.46 22.12 2.30
CA SER A 308 15.10 22.02 3.73
C SER A 308 16.17 22.60 4.66
N MET A 309 17.44 22.68 4.23
CA MET A 309 18.55 23.26 5.03
C MET A 309 18.61 24.80 5.06
N SER A 310 17.81 25.51 4.26
CA SER A 310 17.80 26.99 4.22
C SER A 310 16.72 27.65 5.09
N ASN A 311 16.14 26.91 6.04
CA ASN A 311 15.14 27.41 6.99
C ASN A 311 15.77 28.12 8.22
N THR A 312 16.67 29.06 7.98
CA THR A 312 17.04 30.06 9.01
C THR A 312 16.88 31.46 8.45
N ARG A 313 15.81 32.11 8.91
CA ARG A 313 15.49 33.55 8.90
C ARG A 313 15.98 34.32 7.67
N ASN A 314 15.12 34.48 6.66
CA ASN A 314 15.10 35.69 5.84
C ASN A 314 13.73 35.86 5.15
N SER A 315 13.29 37.12 5.03
CA SER A 315 11.96 37.53 4.59
C SER A 315 11.68 37.24 3.10
N PRO A 316 10.41 37.16 2.66
CA PRO A 316 10.00 36.64 1.35
C PRO A 316 10.59 37.40 0.15
N ILE A 317 10.93 38.68 0.35
CA ILE A 317 11.39 39.59 -0.70
C ILE A 317 12.89 39.40 -1.03
N SER A 318 13.68 38.82 -0.11
CA SER A 318 15.10 38.51 -0.34
C SER A 318 15.33 37.22 -1.14
N ARG A 319 14.32 36.32 -1.19
CA ARG A 319 14.36 35.05 -1.94
C ARG A 319 14.34 35.26 -3.45
N SER A 320 13.67 36.32 -3.93
CA SER A 320 13.60 36.61 -5.37
C SER A 320 14.95 37.06 -5.93
N ARG A 321 15.64 37.99 -5.27
CA ARG A 321 16.89 38.58 -5.78
C ARG A 321 18.08 37.61 -5.76
N THR A 322 18.14 36.68 -4.81
CA THR A 322 19.22 35.68 -4.73
C THR A 322 19.03 34.55 -5.75
N LEU A 323 17.79 34.15 -6.05
CA LEU A 323 17.51 33.19 -7.13
C LEU A 323 17.83 33.80 -8.51
N TYR A 324 17.49 35.07 -8.74
CA TYR A 324 17.78 35.76 -10.00
C TYR A 324 19.28 35.85 -10.32
N ALA A 325 20.15 35.93 -9.31
CA ALA A 325 21.61 36.01 -9.48
C ALA A 325 22.26 34.66 -9.88
N ILE A 326 21.61 33.53 -9.57
CA ILE A 326 22.06 32.18 -9.98
C ILE A 326 21.60 31.85 -11.41
N VAL A 327 20.51 32.48 -11.88
CA VAL A 327 19.81 32.15 -13.13
C VAL A 327 20.50 32.67 -14.41
N MET A 328 21.34 33.71 -14.32
CA MET A 328 21.87 34.36 -15.52
C MET A 328 23.11 33.71 -16.19
N PRO A 329 24.04 33.03 -15.48
CA PRO A 329 25.20 32.45 -16.17
C PRO A 329 24.89 31.14 -16.94
N SER A 330 23.76 30.46 -16.71
CA SER A 330 23.46 29.17 -17.36
C SER A 330 22.79 29.29 -18.73
N MET A 331 22.58 30.51 -19.23
CA MET A 331 21.91 30.77 -20.51
C MET A 331 22.72 30.35 -21.76
N TYR A 332 23.98 29.90 -21.61
CA TYR A 332 24.87 29.68 -22.75
C TYR A 332 25.57 28.31 -22.80
N ILE A 333 25.15 27.31 -22.03
CA ILE A 333 25.82 25.99 -22.08
C ILE A 333 24.83 24.82 -22.20
N SER A 334 24.79 24.28 -23.43
CA SER A 334 24.49 22.88 -23.80
C SER A 334 23.03 22.36 -23.80
N SER A 335 22.68 21.71 -24.92
CA SER A 335 21.42 21.04 -25.24
C SER A 335 21.16 19.73 -24.48
N SER A 336 21.44 19.69 -23.17
CA SER A 336 21.29 18.46 -22.37
C SER A 336 19.99 18.46 -21.55
N ILE A 337 19.44 17.26 -21.35
CA ILE A 337 18.20 16.89 -20.64
C ILE A 337 17.99 17.58 -19.27
N VAL A 338 19.04 18.18 -18.68
CA VAL A 338 19.05 18.77 -17.33
C VAL A 338 18.47 20.19 -17.30
N SER A 339 18.59 20.98 -18.37
CA SER A 339 18.32 22.43 -18.32
C SER A 339 16.83 22.81 -18.28
N TYR A 340 15.93 21.95 -18.80
CA TYR A 340 14.49 22.24 -18.83
C TYR A 340 13.72 21.74 -17.60
N TRP A 341 14.20 20.70 -16.89
CA TRP A 341 13.58 20.22 -15.65
C TRP A 341 13.87 21.13 -14.45
N LEU A 342 15.02 21.83 -14.44
CA LEU A 342 15.33 22.88 -13.45
C LEU A 342 14.33 24.05 -13.55
N TYR A 343 13.89 24.40 -14.75
CA TYR A 343 12.86 25.41 -14.99
C TYR A 343 11.49 24.95 -14.45
N PHE A 344 11.18 23.65 -14.56
CA PHE A 344 9.89 23.07 -14.15
C PHE A 344 9.74 22.89 -12.63
N LEU A 345 10.82 22.54 -11.91
CA LEU A 345 10.79 22.43 -10.43
C LEU A 345 10.57 23.78 -9.74
N ILE A 346 11.02 24.87 -10.36
CA ILE A 346 10.78 26.25 -9.90
C ILE A 346 9.32 26.66 -10.14
N LEU A 347 8.69 26.18 -11.22
CA LEU A 347 7.27 26.41 -11.52
C LEU A 347 6.33 25.63 -10.60
N THR A 348 6.64 24.37 -10.26
CA THR A 348 5.82 23.56 -9.35
C THR A 348 5.86 24.07 -7.90
N LYS A 349 6.99 24.64 -7.44
CA LYS A 349 7.04 25.36 -6.15
C LYS A 349 6.16 26.63 -6.13
N LYS A 350 5.89 27.23 -7.29
CA LYS A 350 4.96 28.37 -7.42
C LYS A 350 3.50 27.92 -7.45
N ILE A 351 3.19 26.78 -8.05
CA ILE A 351 1.82 26.21 -8.08
C ILE A 351 1.40 25.71 -6.69
N GLY A 352 2.32 25.14 -5.90
CA GLY A 352 2.05 24.79 -4.50
C GLY A 352 1.70 25.99 -3.61
N VAL A 353 2.22 27.19 -3.92
CA VAL A 353 1.88 28.43 -3.18
C VAL A 353 0.59 29.08 -3.71
N ILE A 354 0.18 28.83 -4.96
CA ILE A 354 -1.07 29.36 -5.54
C ILE A 354 -2.29 28.49 -5.16
N ILE A 355 -2.08 27.25 -4.71
CA ILE A 355 -3.16 26.35 -4.23
C ILE A 355 -3.32 26.44 -2.69
N ASP A 356 -2.41 27.11 -1.99
CA ASP A 356 -2.44 27.36 -0.53
C ASP A 356 -2.89 28.80 -0.15
N GLU A 357 -3.42 29.59 -1.10
CA GLU A 357 -4.30 30.76 -0.85
C GLU A 357 -5.73 30.43 -1.31
#